data_AF-A0A2U3F1D2-F1
#
_entry.id   AF-A0A2U3F1D2-F1
#
_cell.length_a   1.000
_cell.length_b   1.000
_cell.length_c   1.000
_cell.angle_alpha   90.00
_cell.angle_beta   90.00
_cell.angle_gamma   90.00
#
_symmetry.space_group_name_H-M   'P 1'
#
loop_
_entity.id
_entity.type
_entity.pdbx_description
1 polymer ?
#
loop_
_entity_poly.entity_id
_entity_poly.type
_entity_poly.pdbx_seq_one_letter_code
_entity_poly.pdbx_strand_id
1 'polypeptide(L)'
;MTAKQADKIRDMPRDELANEMFVNAEEFAYLTGRTLKSVLHLMDRAQIPVHREGMPGSKRPRRFIMMQEYLDAVRNCRAIITADERHWVDRLMRDRATYRRSSGKNKQANGRRGAAA
;
A
#
# COMPACT_ATOMS: atom_id res chain seq x y z
N MET A 1 14.20 2.64 1.86
CA MET A 1 13.84 3.97 2.39
C MET A 1 15.15 4.71 2.57
N THR A 2 15.35 5.87 1.94
CA THR A 2 16.62 6.62 2.02
C THR A 2 16.57 7.64 3.15
N ALA A 3 17.73 8.11 3.66
CA ALA A 3 17.78 9.10 4.74
C ALA A 3 16.95 10.37 4.43
N LYS A 4 17.11 10.92 3.22
CA LYS A 4 16.32 12.06 2.73
C LYS A 4 14.80 11.83 2.67
N GLN A 5 14.36 10.57 2.63
CA GLN A 5 12.93 10.22 2.68
C GLN A 5 12.43 10.13 4.11
N ALA A 6 13.30 9.70 5.04
CA ALA A 6 12.98 9.66 6.46
C ALA A 6 12.82 11.08 7.03
N ASP A 7 13.65 12.04 6.60
CA ASP A 7 13.58 13.44 7.03
C ASP A 7 12.24 14.14 6.66
N LYS A 8 11.47 13.57 5.74
CA LYS A 8 10.16 14.09 5.32
C LYS A 8 8.99 13.50 6.09
N ILE A 9 9.24 12.48 6.91
CA ILE A 9 8.24 11.95 7.82
C ILE A 9 8.15 12.92 8.99
N ARG A 10 6.95 13.37 9.34
CA ARG A 10 6.73 14.16 10.56
C ARG A 10 7.26 13.39 11.78
N ASP A 11 7.94 14.11 12.67
CA ASP A 11 8.42 13.55 13.94
C ASP A 11 7.25 13.36 14.90
N MET A 12 6.50 12.28 14.69
CA MET A 12 5.33 11.94 15.48
C MET A 12 5.20 10.41 15.64
N PRO A 13 4.56 9.93 16.71
CA PRO A 13 4.26 8.52 16.90
C PRO A 13 3.45 7.94 15.73
N ARG A 14 3.74 6.67 15.39
CA ARG A 14 3.10 5.98 14.26
C ARG A 14 1.57 5.95 14.37
N ASP A 15 1.04 5.77 15.57
CA ASP A 15 -0.40 5.68 15.80
C ASP A 15 -1.10 7.02 15.58
N GLU A 16 -0.44 8.11 15.99
CA GLU A 16 -0.93 9.47 15.73
C GLU A 16 -0.87 9.79 14.24
N LEU A 17 0.22 9.44 13.55
CA LEU A 17 0.36 9.62 12.11
C LEU A 17 -0.72 8.85 11.31
N ALA A 18 -1.15 7.69 11.82
CA ALA A 18 -2.23 6.90 11.21
C ALA A 18 -3.62 7.53 11.38
N ASN A 19 -3.79 8.38 12.40
CA ASN A 19 -5.05 9.08 12.69
C ASN A 19 -5.18 10.43 11.95
N GLU A 20 -4.11 10.91 11.35
CA GLU A 20 -4.13 12.10 10.49
C GLU A 20 -5.09 11.93 9.30
N MET A 21 -5.73 13.03 8.88
CA MET A 21 -6.59 13.00 7.69
C MET A 21 -5.76 12.94 6.40
N PHE A 22 -4.70 13.75 6.33
CA PHE A 22 -3.84 13.88 5.15
C PHE A 22 -2.42 13.44 5.47
N VAL A 23 -1.90 12.58 4.60
CA VAL A 23 -0.59 11.95 4.78
C VAL A 23 0.21 12.07 3.47
N ASN A 24 1.50 12.37 3.59
CA ASN A 24 2.41 12.41 2.43
C ASN A 24 2.73 11.01 1.90
N ALA A 25 3.23 10.92 0.66
CA ALA A 25 3.58 9.64 0.07
C ALA A 25 4.68 8.88 0.84
N GLU A 26 5.67 9.59 1.41
CA GLU A 26 6.70 8.99 2.26
C GLU A 26 6.13 8.44 3.58
N GLU A 27 5.23 9.19 4.22
CA GLU A 27 4.56 8.80 5.47
C GLU A 27 3.62 7.59 5.26
N PHE A 28 2.87 7.58 4.16
CA PHE A 28 2.01 6.46 3.79
C PHE A 28 2.83 5.19 3.50
N ALA A 29 3.98 5.34 2.83
CA ALA A 29 4.90 4.23 2.61
C ALA A 29 5.42 3.65 3.93
N TYR A 30 5.75 4.52 4.89
CA TYR A 30 6.17 4.13 6.24
C TYR A 30 5.07 3.39 7.00
N LEU A 31 3.84 3.93 6.99
CA LEU A 31 2.67 3.33 7.67
C LEU A 31 2.28 1.97 7.10
N THR A 32 2.31 1.82 5.77
CA THR A 32 1.88 0.58 5.09
C THR A 32 3.00 -0.43 4.85
N GLY A 33 4.26 -0.07 5.13
CA GLY A 33 5.42 -0.89 4.84
C GLY A 33 5.71 -1.06 3.34
N ARG A 34 5.12 -0.21 2.49
CA ARG A 34 5.32 -0.24 1.03
C ARG A 34 6.54 0.59 0.64
N THR A 35 7.05 0.37 -0.57
CA THR A 35 8.09 1.24 -1.14
C THR A 35 7.46 2.53 -1.67
N LEU A 36 8.18 3.65 -1.60
CA LEU A 36 7.70 4.94 -2.13
C LEU A 36 7.29 4.84 -3.61
N LYS A 37 8.08 4.13 -4.44
CA LYS A 37 7.76 3.88 -5.85
C LYS A 37 6.40 3.19 -6.01
N SER A 38 6.13 2.17 -5.20
CA SER A 38 4.83 1.49 -5.20
C SER A 38 3.69 2.44 -4.84
N VAL A 39 3.89 3.30 -3.83
CA VAL A 39 2.87 4.26 -3.41
C VAL A 39 2.59 5.27 -4.51
N LEU A 40 3.62 5.82 -5.15
CA LEU A 40 3.46 6.74 -6.28
C LEU A 40 2.66 6.09 -7.43
N HIS A 41 2.94 4.82 -7.76
CA HIS A 41 2.15 4.10 -8.76
C HIS A 41 0.67 3.92 -8.36
N LEU A 42 0.38 3.71 -7.06
CA LEU A 42 -1.01 3.66 -6.57
C LEU A 42 -1.70 5.03 -6.74
N MET A 43 -0.99 6.11 -6.43
CA MET A 43 -1.51 7.48 -6.58
C MET A 43 -1.78 7.82 -8.06
N ASP A 44 -0.86 7.48 -8.96
CA ASP A 44 -0.99 7.76 -10.38
C ASP A 44 -2.14 6.99 -11.03
N ARG A 45 -2.41 5.76 -10.54
CA ARG A 45 -3.51 4.90 -11.02
C ARG A 45 -4.85 5.15 -10.30
N ALA A 46 -4.92 6.13 -9.41
CA ALA A 46 -6.09 6.39 -8.57
C ALA A 46 -6.60 5.15 -7.80
N GLN A 47 -5.69 4.27 -7.38
CA GLN A 47 -6.00 3.06 -6.60
C GLN A 47 -6.08 3.32 -5.09
N ILE A 48 -5.74 4.53 -4.67
CA ILE A 48 -5.88 5.01 -3.29
C ILE A 48 -6.52 6.40 -3.34
N PRO A 49 -7.26 6.81 -2.29
CA PRO A 49 -7.87 8.12 -2.23
C PRO A 49 -6.79 9.20 -2.11
N VAL A 50 -6.75 10.11 -3.08
CA VAL A 50 -5.75 11.18 -3.19
C VAL A 50 -6.45 12.52 -3.33
N HIS A 51 -6.18 13.42 -2.39
CA HIS A 51 -6.53 14.82 -2.49
C HIS A 51 -5.45 15.58 -3.27
N ARG A 52 -5.87 16.46 -4.19
CA ARG A 52 -4.97 17.28 -5.02
C ARG A 52 -5.19 18.75 -4.68
N GLU A 53 -4.22 19.36 -4.04
CA GLU A 53 -4.23 20.80 -3.77
C GLU A 53 -3.47 21.55 -4.85
N GLY A 54 -4.14 22.55 -5.44
CA GLY A 54 -3.56 23.46 -6.41
C GLY A 54 -4.63 24.17 -7.22
N MET A 55 -4.28 25.33 -7.78
CA MET A 55 -5.11 26.03 -8.74
C MET A 55 -5.42 25.11 -9.94
N PRO A 56 -6.68 25.08 -10.44
CA PRO A 56 -7.00 24.39 -11.68
C PRO A 56 -6.01 24.79 -12.79
N GLY A 57 -5.34 23.81 -13.41
CA GLY A 57 -4.32 24.05 -14.43
C GLY A 57 -2.87 24.09 -13.94
N SER A 58 -2.60 23.92 -12.64
CA SER A 58 -1.24 23.75 -12.13
C SER A 58 -0.56 22.51 -12.76
N LYS A 59 0.66 22.71 -13.30
CA LYS A 59 1.47 21.64 -13.91
C LYS A 59 1.83 20.52 -12.92
N ARG A 60 1.91 20.83 -11.62
CA ARG A 60 2.25 19.88 -10.54
C ARG A 60 1.46 20.22 -9.28
N PRO A 61 0.21 19.76 -9.14
CA PRO A 61 -0.53 19.92 -7.90
C PRO A 61 0.16 19.15 -6.78
N ARG A 62 0.07 19.66 -5.54
CA ARG A 62 0.48 18.89 -4.36
C ARG A 62 -0.54 17.78 -4.15
N ARG A 63 -0.05 16.59 -3.80
CA ARG A 63 -0.87 15.38 -3.69
C ARG A 63 -0.73 14.83 -2.29
N PHE A 64 -1.85 14.67 -1.61
CA PHE A 64 -1.95 14.10 -0.27
C PHE A 64 -2.82 12.86 -0.32
N ILE A 65 -2.45 11.83 0.44
CA ILE A 65 -3.24 10.62 0.56
C ILE A 65 -4.23 10.82 1.71
N MET A 66 -5.49 10.50 1.49
CA MET A 66 -6.53 10.59 2.51
C MET A 66 -6.52 9.30 3.32
N MET A 67 -5.89 9.33 4.49
CA MET A 67 -5.59 8.11 5.27
C MET A 67 -6.86 7.49 5.85
N GLN A 68 -7.79 8.31 6.36
CA GLN A 68 -9.05 7.81 6.92
C GLN A 68 -9.92 7.14 5.86
N GLU A 69 -10.06 7.76 4.67
CA GLU A 69 -10.80 7.15 3.56
C GLU A 69 -10.16 5.84 3.10
N TYR A 70 -8.83 5.76 3.10
CA TYR A 70 -8.12 4.51 2.80
C TYR A 70 -8.42 3.43 3.83
N LEU A 71 -8.39 3.76 5.12
CA LEU A 71 -8.69 2.81 6.20
C LEU A 71 -10.14 2.34 6.15
N ASP A 72 -11.09 3.23 5.86
CA ASP A 72 -12.49 2.88 5.72
C ASP A 72 -12.74 2.00 4.49
N ALA A 73 -12.10 2.28 3.36
CA ALA A 73 -12.12 1.39 2.20
C ALA A 73 -11.59 -0.02 2.54
N VAL A 74 -10.50 -0.10 3.31
CA VAL A 74 -9.95 -1.39 3.77
C VAL A 74 -10.91 -2.11 4.73
N ARG A 75 -11.56 -1.38 5.65
CA ARG A 75 -12.57 -1.95 6.57
C ARG A 75 -13.77 -2.49 5.80
N ASN A 76 -14.26 -1.74 4.82
CA ASN A 76 -15.38 -2.15 3.98
C ASN A 76 -15.04 -3.40 3.17
N CYS A 77 -13.85 -3.47 2.56
CA CYS A 77 -13.40 -4.68 1.88
C CYS A 77 -13.34 -5.88 2.83
N ARG A 78 -12.89 -5.71 4.08
CA ARG A 78 -12.88 -6.77 5.09
C ARG A 78 -14.27 -7.20 5.55
N ALA A 79 -15.24 -6.30 5.53
CA ALA A 79 -16.62 -6.61 5.89
C ALA A 79 -17.32 -7.50 4.83
N ILE A 80 -16.86 -7.44 3.58
CA ILE A 80 -17.39 -8.26 2.47
C ILE A 80 -16.85 -9.71 2.52
N ILE A 81 -15.74 -9.94 3.22
CA ILE A 81 -15.10 -11.25 3.32
C ILE A 81 -15.97 -12.20 4.16
N THR A 82 -16.22 -13.40 3.65
CA THR A 82 -16.96 -14.45 4.39
C THR A 82 -16.19 -14.90 5.64
N ALA A 83 -16.89 -15.50 6.62
CA ALA A 83 -16.25 -15.98 7.85
C ALA A 83 -15.10 -16.97 7.56
N ASP A 84 -15.26 -17.84 6.56
CA ASP A 84 -14.26 -18.84 6.16
C ASP A 84 -13.03 -18.19 5.53
N GLU A 85 -13.23 -17.24 4.61
CA GLU A 85 -12.13 -16.49 4.00
C GLU A 85 -11.39 -15.65 5.04
N ARG A 86 -12.11 -15.07 6.01
CA ARG A 86 -11.50 -14.29 7.09
C ARG A 86 -10.62 -15.17 7.97
N HIS A 87 -11.08 -16.35 8.35
CA HIS A 87 -10.28 -17.34 9.08
C HIS A 87 -9.03 -17.76 8.31
N TRP A 88 -9.17 -17.95 6.99
CA TRP A 88 -8.03 -18.28 6.12
C TRP A 88 -7.01 -17.16 6.04
N VAL A 89 -7.44 -15.90 5.87
CA VAL A 89 -6.57 -14.72 5.85
C VAL A 89 -5.85 -14.53 7.20
N ASP A 90 -6.57 -14.65 8.32
CA ASP A 90 -5.98 -14.51 9.65
C ASP A 90 -4.93 -15.59 9.93
N ARG A 91 -5.19 -16.83 9.48
CA ARG A 91 -4.21 -17.92 9.52
C ARG A 91 -2.98 -17.62 8.65
N LEU A 92 -3.18 -17.04 7.47
CA LEU A 92 -2.10 -16.63 6.56
C LEU A 92 -1.18 -15.57 7.19
N MET A 93 -1.76 -14.63 7.93
CA MET A 93 -1.04 -13.53 8.57
C MET A 93 -0.30 -13.98 9.84
N ARG A 94 -0.80 -14.99 10.55
CA ARG A 94 -0.17 -15.54 11.76
C ARG A 94 0.96 -16.53 11.47
N ASP A 95 0.85 -17.34 10.42
CA ASP A 95 1.80 -18.41 10.14
C ASP A 95 2.63 -18.17 8.87
N ARG A 96 3.93 -17.91 9.08
CA ARG A 96 4.91 -17.69 8.02
C ARG A 96 5.10 -18.91 7.11
N ALA A 97 4.90 -20.13 7.62
CA ALA A 97 4.97 -21.35 6.82
C ALA A 97 3.77 -21.47 5.87
N THR A 98 2.58 -21.14 6.34
CA THR A 98 1.37 -21.09 5.53
C THR A 98 1.44 -20.00 4.45
N TYR A 99 1.95 -18.81 4.78
CA TYR A 99 2.22 -17.75 3.80
C TYR A 99 3.22 -18.19 2.71
N ARG A 100 4.31 -18.88 3.09
CA ARG A 100 5.32 -19.34 2.13
C ARG A 100 4.75 -20.41 1.17
N ARG A 101 3.91 -21.32 1.68
CA ARG A 101 3.25 -22.37 0.88
C ARG A 101 2.24 -21.79 -0.12
N SER A 102 1.48 -20.77 0.26
CA SER A 102 0.51 -20.12 -0.63
C SER A 102 1.18 -19.19 -1.66
N SER A 103 2.20 -18.42 -1.26
CA SER A 103 2.90 -17.48 -2.15
C SER A 103 3.89 -18.16 -3.10
N GLY A 104 4.30 -19.40 -2.84
CA GLY A 104 5.32 -20.12 -3.63
C GLY A 104 4.87 -20.61 -5.00
N LYS A 105 3.57 -20.59 -5.32
CA LYS A 105 3.02 -21.28 -6.51
C LYS A 105 3.08 -20.51 -7.84
N ASN A 106 3.54 -19.25 -7.89
CA ASN A 106 3.50 -18.44 -9.13
C ASN A 106 4.85 -17.93 -9.66
N LYS A 107 5.99 -18.48 -9.18
CA LYS A 107 7.32 -18.07 -9.69
C LYS A 107 7.98 -19.03 -10.69
N GLN A 108 7.34 -20.14 -11.06
CA GLN A 108 7.86 -21.08 -12.06
C GLN A 108 6.79 -21.41 -13.10
N ALA A 109 6.64 -20.59 -14.15
CA ALA A 109 6.02 -21.01 -15.42
C ALA A 109 6.09 -19.97 -16.56
N ASN A 110 6.98 -18.97 -16.56
CA ASN A 110 7.06 -18.10 -17.74
C ASN A 110 8.44 -17.53 -18.12
N GLY A 111 9.48 -18.35 -17.98
CA GLY A 111 10.80 -18.02 -18.52
C GLY A 111 11.51 -19.27 -18.99
N ARG A 112 11.69 -19.40 -20.31
CA ARG A 112 12.45 -20.44 -21.03
C ARG A 112 11.72 -21.75 -21.37
N ARG A 113 10.70 -21.63 -22.23
CA ARG A 113 10.58 -22.53 -23.39
C ARG A 113 10.80 -21.67 -24.63
N GLY A 114 11.99 -21.73 -25.21
CA GLY A 114 12.34 -20.94 -26.39
C GLY A 114 13.84 -20.71 -26.52
N ALA A 115 14.57 -21.76 -26.88
CA ALA A 115 15.78 -21.74 -27.71
C ALA A 115 16.19 -23.20 -27.94
N ALA A 116 15.61 -23.78 -28.98
CA ALA A 116 16.17 -24.92 -29.68
C ALA A 116 17.15 -24.36 -30.73
N ALA A 117 18.37 -24.88 -30.73
CA ALA A 117 19.29 -25.07 -31.86
C ALA A 117 20.64 -25.53 -31.29
#